data_AF-A0A7S1H1X6-F1
#
_entry.id   AF-A0A7S1H1X6-F1
#
_cell.length_a   1.000
_cell.length_b   1.000
_cell.length_c   1.000
_cell.angle_alpha   90.00
_cell.angle_beta   90.00
_cell.angle_gamma   90.00
#
_symmetry.space_group_name_H-M   'P 1'
#
loop_
_entity.id
_entity.type
_entity.pdbx_description
1 polymer ?
#
loop_
_entity_poly.entity_id
_entity_poly.type
_entity_poly.pdbx_seq_one_letter_code
_entity_poly.pdbx_strand_id
1 'polypeptide(L)'
;KQLTKKKKEKDAKAALEALKNAKPRATLSLAALFGIDDSEEETSQSSRSSSTKSAPKGVPELKRWKQNRDESITGFVSGSPAFRNGEKITTSPIGRGNVAKGEVVVTTSGSKYFLQ
;
A
#
# COMPACT_ATOMS: atom_id res chain seq x y z
N LYS A 1 -36.66 -39.10 39.77
CA LYS A 1 -35.56 -38.11 39.87
C LYS A 1 -34.31 -38.69 39.19
N GLN A 2 -33.60 -37.92 38.35
CA GLN A 2 -32.18 -38.07 37.94
C GLN A 2 -31.82 -38.08 36.43
N LEU A 3 -32.76 -38.09 35.47
CA LEU A 3 -32.36 -38.18 34.04
C LEU A 3 -32.11 -36.84 33.32
N THR A 4 -32.51 -35.70 33.90
CA THR A 4 -32.46 -34.39 33.20
C THR A 4 -31.22 -33.55 33.50
N LYS A 5 -30.44 -33.87 34.54
CA LYS A 5 -29.22 -33.10 34.89
C LYS A 5 -28.01 -33.50 34.06
N LYS A 6 -27.81 -34.81 33.81
CA LYS A 6 -26.63 -35.33 33.10
C LYS A 6 -26.54 -34.93 31.62
N LYS A 7 -27.66 -34.60 30.96
CA LYS A 7 -27.67 -34.24 29.53
C LYS A 7 -27.15 -32.81 29.31
N LYS A 8 -27.64 -31.85 30.10
CA LYS A 8 -27.20 -30.43 30.03
C LYS A 8 -25.70 -30.24 30.29
N GLU A 9 -25.10 -31.00 31.21
CA GLU A 9 -23.66 -30.91 31.47
C GLU A 9 -22.80 -31.48 30.33
N LYS A 10 -23.29 -32.51 29.63
CA LYS A 10 -22.56 -33.11 28.50
C LYS A 10 -22.57 -32.19 27.28
N ASP A 11 -23.70 -31.54 27.02
CA ASP A 11 -23.84 -30.59 25.92
C ASP A 11 -23.05 -29.29 26.16
N ALA A 12 -23.01 -28.80 27.40
CA ALA A 12 -22.20 -27.64 27.77
C ALA A 12 -20.69 -27.90 27.67
N LYS A 13 -20.22 -29.10 28.05
CA LYS A 13 -18.81 -29.48 27.90
C LYS A 13 -18.40 -29.67 26.44
N ALA A 14 -19.27 -30.23 25.60
CA ALA A 14 -18.98 -30.41 24.17
C ALA A 14 -18.86 -29.06 23.43
N ALA A 15 -19.67 -28.05 23.79
CA ALA A 15 -19.57 -26.71 23.21
C ALA A 15 -18.26 -25.98 23.57
N LEU A 16 -17.75 -26.19 24.78
CA LEU A 16 -16.50 -25.57 25.24
C LEU A 16 -15.27 -26.18 24.56
N GLU A 17 -15.26 -27.49 24.27
CA GLU A 17 -14.15 -28.10 23.53
C GLU A 17 -14.12 -27.69 22.06
N ALA A 18 -15.29 -27.48 21.44
CA ALA A 18 -15.39 -26.95 20.08
C ALA A 18 -14.84 -25.52 19.95
N LEU A 19 -14.92 -24.70 21.00
CA LEU A 19 -14.38 -23.34 21.02
C LEU A 19 -12.85 -23.30 21.16
N LYS A 20 -12.24 -24.28 21.83
CA LYS A 20 -10.77 -24.32 22.03
C LYS A 20 -9.99 -24.69 20.77
N ASN A 21 -10.59 -25.48 19.87
CA ASN A 21 -9.99 -25.87 18.60
C ASN A 21 -10.42 -25.00 17.41
N ALA A 22 -11.30 -24.00 17.62
CA ALA A 22 -11.75 -23.12 16.56
C ALA A 22 -10.69 -22.03 16.26
N LYS A 23 -10.14 -22.06 15.04
CA LYS A 23 -9.34 -20.98 14.44
C LYS A 23 -10.07 -19.63 14.66
N PRO A 24 -9.42 -18.54 15.09
CA PRO A 24 -10.08 -17.26 15.30
C PRO A 24 -10.86 -16.87 14.03
N ARG A 25 -12.19 -16.88 14.11
CA ARG A 25 -13.08 -16.45 13.04
C ARG A 25 -13.21 -14.94 13.17
N ALA A 26 -13.04 -14.23 12.05
CA ALA A 26 -13.16 -12.79 12.00
C ALA A 26 -14.47 -12.37 12.68
N THR A 27 -14.35 -11.67 13.80
CA THR A 27 -15.47 -11.04 14.47
C THR A 27 -15.99 -9.97 13.51
N LEU A 28 -17.19 -10.17 12.97
CA LEU A 28 -17.88 -9.11 12.24
C LEU A 28 -18.07 -7.96 13.22
N SER A 29 -17.18 -6.97 13.13
CA SER A 29 -17.16 -5.83 14.03
C SER A 29 -18.49 -5.11 13.95
N LEU A 30 -19.15 -4.94 15.08
CA LEU A 30 -20.47 -4.30 15.20
C LEU A 30 -20.46 -2.84 14.67
N ALA A 31 -19.30 -2.20 14.64
CA ALA A 31 -19.07 -0.90 14.02
C ALA A 31 -19.36 -0.89 12.50
N ALA A 32 -19.06 -1.99 11.78
CA ALA A 32 -19.38 -2.13 10.36
C ALA A 32 -20.88 -2.37 10.11
N LEU A 33 -21.64 -2.82 11.12
CA LEU A 33 -23.08 -3.04 11.02
C LEU A 33 -23.90 -1.77 11.29
N PHE A 34 -23.35 -0.80 12.04
CA PHE A 34 -24.08 0.40 12.47
C PHE A 34 -23.80 1.67 11.67
N GLY A 35 -23.06 1.58 10.55
CA GLY A 35 -23.00 2.67 9.56
C GLY A 35 -22.48 4.00 10.10
N ILE A 36 -21.57 3.96 11.07
CA ILE A 36 -20.78 5.14 11.46
C ILE A 36 -19.61 5.20 10.49
N ASP A 37 -19.84 5.95 9.41
CA ASP A 37 -18.79 6.43 8.50
C ASP A 37 -18.07 7.58 9.23
N ASP A 38 -17.14 7.21 10.12
CA ASP A 38 -16.19 8.17 10.69
C ASP A 38 -15.01 8.25 9.72
N SER A 39 -15.01 9.35 8.97
CA SER A 39 -13.92 9.76 8.10
C SER A 39 -12.63 9.94 8.89
N GLU A 40 -11.51 9.61 8.21
CA GLU A 40 -10.11 9.92 8.54
C GLU A 40 -9.35 8.91 9.41
N GLU A 41 -8.55 8.06 8.73
CA GLU A 41 -7.08 7.91 8.88
C GLU A 41 -6.63 6.50 8.45
N GLU A 42 -6.18 6.34 7.20
CA GLU A 42 -5.28 5.24 6.83
C GLU A 42 -4.01 5.81 6.19
N THR A 43 -3.15 6.33 7.05
CA THR A 43 -1.72 6.17 6.84
C THR A 43 -1.39 4.70 7.08
N SER A 44 -0.91 3.98 6.06
CA SER A 44 0.24 3.06 6.12
C SER A 44 0.18 1.85 5.16
N GLN A 45 1.17 1.86 4.27
CA GLN A 45 1.99 0.70 3.91
C GLN A 45 1.33 -0.46 3.13
N SER A 46 1.17 -0.23 1.83
CA SER A 46 1.41 -1.29 0.84
C SER A 46 2.91 -1.32 0.50
N SER A 47 3.71 -1.97 1.35
CA SER A 47 5.09 -2.34 1.07
C SER A 47 5.13 -3.56 0.15
N ARG A 48 4.87 -3.36 -1.15
CA ARG A 48 5.41 -4.27 -2.17
C ARG A 48 6.87 -3.88 -2.41
N SER A 49 7.76 -4.54 -1.67
CA SER A 49 9.19 -4.58 -1.93
C SER A 49 9.46 -5.26 -3.27
N SER A 50 9.16 -4.57 -4.38
CA SER A 50 9.83 -4.89 -5.63
C SER A 50 11.27 -4.42 -5.49
N SER A 51 12.23 -5.32 -5.64
CA SER A 51 13.66 -5.06 -5.73
C SER A 51 13.94 -4.04 -6.84
N THR A 52 13.81 -2.77 -6.50
CA THR A 52 14.10 -1.66 -7.38
C THR A 52 15.60 -1.42 -7.32
N LYS A 53 16.24 -1.46 -8.49
CA LYS A 53 17.56 -0.85 -8.70
C LYS A 53 17.57 0.48 -7.94
N SER A 54 18.54 0.68 -7.06
CA SER A 54 18.64 1.90 -6.26
C SER A 54 18.98 3.07 -7.19
N ALA A 55 18.39 4.23 -6.95
CA ALA A 55 18.69 5.40 -7.76
C ALA A 55 20.16 5.82 -7.59
N PRO A 56 20.79 6.33 -8.65
CA PRO A 56 22.10 6.94 -8.56
C PRO A 56 22.11 8.09 -7.54
N LYS A 57 23.24 8.26 -6.84
CA LYS A 57 23.39 9.32 -5.84
C LYS A 57 23.17 10.70 -6.47
N GLY A 58 22.33 11.52 -5.83
CA GLY A 58 22.06 12.89 -6.24
C GLY A 58 21.05 13.06 -7.40
N VAL A 59 20.43 11.98 -7.87
CA VAL A 59 19.35 12.04 -8.87
C VAL A 59 18.00 11.82 -8.17
N PRO A 60 17.02 12.74 -8.31
CA PRO A 60 15.69 12.54 -7.77
C PRO A 60 15.01 11.28 -8.31
N GLU A 61 14.33 10.56 -7.44
CA GLU A 61 13.52 9.38 -7.77
C GLU A 61 12.10 9.79 -8.12
N LEU A 62 11.52 9.19 -9.15
CA LEU A 62 10.10 9.24 -9.47
C LEU A 62 9.49 7.87 -9.22
N LYS A 63 8.52 7.78 -8.31
CA LYS A 63 7.76 6.58 -7.97
C LYS A 63 6.35 6.67 -8.55
N ARG A 64 5.77 5.52 -8.90
CA ARG A 64 4.40 5.40 -9.43
C ARG A 64 4.11 6.41 -10.55
N TRP A 65 5.06 6.50 -11.46
CA TRP A 65 5.01 7.45 -12.56
C TRP A 65 4.23 6.89 -13.74
N LYS A 66 3.76 7.79 -14.60
CA LYS A 66 3.17 7.48 -15.90
C LYS A 66 3.69 8.47 -16.94
N GLN A 67 3.88 7.98 -18.17
CA GLN A 67 4.18 8.84 -19.31
C GLN A 67 2.86 9.38 -19.89
N ASN A 68 2.83 10.68 -20.16
CA ASN A 68 1.72 11.37 -20.79
C ASN A 68 1.90 11.39 -22.32
N ARG A 69 0.85 11.81 -23.04
CA ARG A 69 0.86 11.85 -24.52
C ARG A 69 1.84 12.88 -25.11
N ASP A 70 2.17 13.91 -24.34
CA ASP A 70 3.16 14.94 -24.64
C ASP A 70 4.59 14.54 -24.25
N GLU A 71 4.82 13.26 -23.98
CA GLU A 71 6.09 12.69 -23.53
C GLU A 71 6.59 13.21 -22.17
N SER A 72 5.77 13.96 -21.43
CA SER A 72 6.05 14.31 -20.03
C SER A 72 5.81 13.11 -19.11
N ILE A 73 6.40 13.14 -17.91
CA ILE A 73 6.17 12.13 -16.89
C ILE A 73 5.54 12.77 -15.67
N THR A 74 4.41 12.21 -15.22
CA THR A 74 3.79 12.56 -13.93
C THR A 74 4.05 11.46 -12.93
N GLY A 75 4.51 11.80 -11.73
CA GLY A 75 4.79 10.82 -10.68
C GLY A 75 5.05 11.47 -9.33
N PHE A 76 5.43 10.65 -8.35
CA PHE A 76 5.77 11.10 -7.00
C PHE A 76 7.29 11.22 -6.85
N VAL A 77 7.78 12.42 -6.56
CA VAL A 77 9.22 12.68 -6.44
C VAL A 77 9.75 12.41 -5.04
N SER A 78 10.99 11.93 -4.94
CA SER A 78 11.72 11.77 -3.68
C SER A 78 13.21 12.05 -3.87
N GLY A 79 13.89 12.53 -2.85
CA GLY A 79 15.33 12.78 -2.88
C GLY A 79 15.76 14.03 -3.69
N SER A 80 14.83 14.94 -3.98
CA SER A 80 15.13 16.25 -4.56
C SER A 80 15.22 17.32 -3.47
N PRO A 81 16.18 18.26 -3.52
CA PRO A 81 16.19 19.42 -2.64
C PRO A 81 15.10 20.46 -2.99
N ALA A 82 14.57 20.43 -4.22
CA ALA A 82 13.60 21.40 -4.71
C ALA A 82 12.14 21.04 -4.39
N PHE A 83 11.87 19.77 -4.06
CA PHE A 83 10.51 19.24 -3.88
C PHE A 83 10.42 18.43 -2.60
N ARG A 84 9.22 18.35 -2.02
CA ARG A 84 8.99 17.49 -0.86
C ARG A 84 8.96 16.02 -1.29
N ASN A 85 9.43 15.14 -0.42
CA ASN A 85 9.34 13.70 -0.66
C ASN A 85 7.87 13.27 -0.71
N GLY A 86 7.49 12.52 -1.74
CA GLY A 86 6.11 12.11 -1.98
C GLY A 86 5.25 13.18 -2.65
N GLU A 87 5.83 14.29 -3.12
CA GLU A 87 5.09 15.31 -3.86
C GLU A 87 4.79 14.84 -5.29
N LYS A 88 3.56 15.08 -5.75
CA LYS A 88 3.16 14.75 -7.12
C LYS A 88 3.61 15.86 -8.05
N ILE A 89 4.55 15.54 -8.95
CA ILE A 89 5.07 16.48 -9.95
C ILE A 89 4.81 15.98 -11.37
N THR A 90 4.80 16.91 -12.31
CA THR A 90 4.86 16.64 -13.75
C THR A 90 6.14 17.24 -14.29
N THR A 91 6.97 16.43 -14.94
CA THR A 91 8.21 16.90 -15.56
C THR A 91 7.94 17.52 -16.93
N SER A 92 8.94 18.20 -17.50
CA SER A 92 8.94 18.47 -18.94
C SER A 92 9.03 17.17 -19.76
N PRO A 93 8.79 17.22 -21.08
CA PRO A 93 8.95 16.06 -21.97
C PRO A 93 10.32 15.39 -21.82
N ILE A 94 10.37 14.06 -21.94
CA ILE A 94 11.63 13.31 -21.90
C ILE A 94 12.35 13.46 -23.24
N GLY A 95 13.52 14.10 -23.20
CA GLY A 95 14.33 14.31 -24.41
C GLY A 95 15.37 13.22 -24.66
N ARG A 96 15.85 12.55 -23.61
CA ARG A 96 16.85 11.47 -23.73
C ARG A 96 16.65 10.39 -22.66
N GLY A 97 16.97 9.15 -23.02
CA GLY A 97 16.89 7.98 -22.14
C GLY A 97 15.71 7.08 -22.49
N ASN A 98 15.68 5.88 -21.89
CA ASN A 98 14.59 4.94 -22.07
C ASN A 98 13.57 5.13 -20.93
N VAL A 99 12.28 5.31 -21.28
CA VAL A 99 11.20 5.46 -20.30
C VAL A 99 10.80 4.08 -19.77
N ALA A 100 11.66 3.52 -18.92
CA ALA A 100 11.46 2.23 -18.29
C ALA A 100 11.79 2.27 -16.79
N LYS A 101 11.25 1.29 -16.06
CA LYS A 101 11.51 1.12 -14.63
C LYS A 101 12.99 0.78 -14.40
N GLY A 102 13.62 1.51 -13.49
CA GLY A 102 15.02 1.38 -13.12
C GLY A 102 15.99 2.13 -14.02
N GLU A 103 15.50 3.02 -14.89
CA GLU A 103 16.31 3.81 -15.81
C GLU A 103 16.36 5.30 -15.41
N VAL A 104 17.43 5.97 -15.81
CA VAL A 104 17.56 7.43 -15.68
C VAL A 104 17.15 8.09 -16.97
N VAL A 105 16.21 9.02 -16.88
CA VAL A 105 15.74 9.83 -18.01
C VAL A 105 16.18 11.28 -17.84
N VAL A 106 16.35 11.96 -18.98
CA VAL A 106 16.69 13.38 -19.05
C VAL A 106 15.55 14.11 -19.73
N THR A 107 15.00 15.12 -19.06
CA THR A 107 13.98 16.00 -19.64
C THR A 107 14.59 16.91 -20.72
N THR A 108 13.75 17.49 -21.56
CA THR A 108 14.16 18.51 -22.53
C THR A 108 14.79 19.74 -21.88
N SER A 109 14.41 20.06 -20.63
CA SER A 109 15.05 21.11 -19.82
C SER A 109 16.43 20.74 -19.27
N GLY A 110 16.86 19.48 -19.41
CA GLY A 110 18.15 18.98 -18.92
C GLY A 110 18.12 18.38 -17.50
N SER A 111 16.97 18.39 -16.84
CA SER A 111 16.80 17.78 -15.51
C SER A 111 16.83 16.25 -15.63
N LYS A 112 17.46 15.58 -14.65
CA LYS A 112 17.59 14.12 -14.62
C LYS A 112 16.67 13.53 -13.55
N TYR A 113 16.02 12.43 -13.88
CA TYR A 113 15.16 11.70 -12.94
C TYR A 113 15.39 10.20 -13.07
N PHE A 114 15.36 9.50 -11.95
CA PHE A 114 15.39 8.05 -11.90
C PHE A 114 13.97 7.49 -11.80
N LEU A 115 13.58 6.62 -12.72
CA LEU A 115 12.25 6.05 -12.79
C LEU A 115 12.20 4.76 -11.95
N GLN A 116 11.38 4.73 -10.90
CA GLN A 116 11.28 3.61 -9.96
C GLN A 116 9.93 2.88 -10.02
#